data_AF-A0A917A371-F1
#
_entry.id   AF-A0A917A371-F1
#
_cell.length_a   1.000
_cell.length_b   1.000
_cell.length_c   1.000
_cell.angle_alpha   90.00
_cell.angle_beta   90.00
_cell.angle_gamma   90.00
#
_symmetry.space_group_name_H-M   'P 1'
#
loop_
_entity.id
_entity.type
_entity.pdbx_description
1 polymer ?
#
loop_
_entity_poly.entity_id
_entity_poly.type
_entity_poly.pdbx_seq_one_letter_code
_entity_poly.pdbx_strand_id
1 'polypeptide(L)'
;MDSKYAEQTMRNMEVPGSYIGFSKFDSAKQVQDACQISPTWSDAKLRGEFNTLQIMDNIYVPKAVGDTGDLLEPITSYYPQYGKGGYSQLKTNSVTKFNKVDMIGD
;
A
#
# COMPACT_ATOMS: atom_id res chain seq x y z
N MET A 1 -7.73 15.17 1.01
CA MET A 1 -7.88 13.80 0.48
C MET A 1 -9.34 13.40 0.56
N ASP A 2 -9.86 12.66 -0.40
CA ASP A 2 -11.23 12.14 -0.35
C ASP A 2 -11.26 10.88 0.52
N SER A 3 -11.93 10.93 1.68
CA SER A 3 -11.99 9.83 2.66
C SER A 3 -12.90 8.68 2.24
N LYS A 4 -13.65 8.80 1.14
CA LYS A 4 -14.66 7.81 0.74
C LYS A 4 -14.09 6.39 0.63
N TYR A 5 -12.86 6.25 0.16
CA TYR A 5 -12.23 4.94 0.00
C TYR A 5 -11.85 4.32 1.34
N ALA A 6 -11.45 5.14 2.31
CA ALA A 6 -11.18 4.67 3.66
C ALA A 6 -12.47 4.24 4.37
N GLU A 7 -13.52 5.04 4.28
CA GLU A 7 -14.85 4.73 4.83
C GLU A 7 -15.44 3.45 4.22
N GLN A 8 -15.37 3.32 2.90
CA GLN A 8 -15.80 2.12 2.19
C GLN A 8 -15.01 0.89 2.64
N THR A 9 -13.68 1.01 2.76
CA THR A 9 -12.81 -0.09 3.18
C THR A 9 -13.12 -0.53 4.61
N MET A 10 -13.28 0.41 5.54
CA MET A 10 -13.65 0.11 6.93
C MET A 10 -15.03 -0.55 7.04
N ARG A 11 -15.98 -0.13 6.19
CA ARG A 11 -17.34 -0.70 6.17
C ARG A 11 -17.37 -2.11 5.58
N ASN A 12 -16.68 -2.33 4.47
CA ASN A 12 -16.75 -3.57 3.71
C ASN A 12 -15.67 -4.59 4.10
N MET A 13 -14.64 -4.15 4.84
CA MET A 13 -13.47 -4.95 5.20
C MET A 13 -12.74 -5.52 3.99
N GLU A 14 -12.72 -4.78 2.88
CA GLU A 14 -12.03 -5.19 1.66
C GLU A 14 -11.58 -3.98 0.84
N VAL A 15 -10.56 -4.20 0.01
CA VAL A 15 -10.05 -3.20 -0.95
C VAL A 15 -9.89 -3.85 -2.33
N PRO A 16 -10.14 -3.13 -3.44
CA PRO A 16 -9.71 -3.56 -4.77
C PRO A 16 -8.17 -3.62 -4.85
N GLY A 17 -7.64 -4.07 -5.99
CA GLY A 17 -6.20 -4.24 -6.21
C GLY A 17 -5.33 -3.15 -5.58
N SER A 18 -4.34 -3.55 -4.78
CA SER A 18 -3.58 -2.67 -3.90
C SER A 18 -2.12 -3.07 -3.80
N TYR A 19 -1.32 -2.14 -3.26
CA TYR A 19 0.07 -2.36 -2.86
C TYR A 19 0.14 -3.03 -1.49
N ILE A 20 1.11 -3.91 -1.31
CA ILE A 20 1.29 -4.75 -0.13
C ILE A 20 2.71 -4.54 0.40
N GLY A 21 2.79 -4.18 1.68
CA GLY A 21 4.03 -4.19 2.45
C GLY A 21 4.14 -5.46 3.31
N PHE A 22 5.37 -5.79 3.69
CA PHE A 22 5.72 -6.96 4.52
C PHE A 22 5.90 -6.64 6.01
N SER A 23 5.90 -5.35 6.36
CA SER A 23 6.21 -4.85 7.70
C SER A 23 4.99 -4.19 8.28
N LYS A 24 4.79 -4.41 9.58
CA LYS A 24 3.78 -3.69 10.34
C LYS A 24 4.34 -2.35 10.78
N PHE A 25 3.95 -1.28 10.09
CA PHE A 25 4.20 0.09 10.52
C PHE A 25 3.10 0.58 11.46
N ASP A 26 3.47 1.31 12.51
CA ASP A 26 2.54 1.95 13.46
C ASP A 26 2.45 3.47 13.25
N SER A 27 3.20 4.02 12.28
CA SER A 27 3.18 5.44 11.90
C SER A 27 2.99 5.61 10.39
N ALA A 28 2.00 6.41 9.98
CA ALA A 28 1.75 6.74 8.59
C ALA A 28 2.94 7.48 7.93
N LYS A 29 3.65 8.34 8.68
CA LYS A 29 4.92 8.95 8.19
C LYS A 29 5.99 7.92 7.85
N GLN A 30 6.11 6.83 8.60
CA GLN A 30 7.05 5.76 8.27
C GLN A 30 6.64 5.03 6.99
N VAL A 31 5.35 4.80 6.80
CA VAL A 31 4.83 4.21 5.55
C VAL A 31 5.11 5.14 4.36
N GLN A 32 4.85 6.44 4.51
CA GLN A 32 5.12 7.42 3.46
C GLN A 32 6.61 7.51 3.12
N ASP A 33 7.49 7.55 4.12
CA ASP A 33 8.94 7.60 3.92
C ASP A 33 9.48 6.33 3.23
N ALA A 34 9.05 5.16 3.71
CA ALA A 34 9.49 3.86 3.21
C ALA A 34 8.93 3.56 1.81
N CYS A 35 7.64 3.82 1.59
CA CYS A 35 6.95 3.53 0.32
C CYS A 35 6.95 4.70 -0.67
N GLN A 36 7.54 5.83 -0.30
CA GLN A 36 7.58 7.07 -1.10
C GLN A 36 6.19 7.53 -1.57
N ILE A 37 5.23 7.57 -0.64
CA ILE A 37 3.83 7.92 -0.92
C ILE A 37 3.65 9.43 -0.76
N SER A 38 3.16 10.10 -1.80
CA SER A 38 2.78 11.51 -1.69
C SER A 38 1.63 11.69 -0.67
N PRO A 39 1.73 12.66 0.25
CA PRO A 39 0.63 13.07 1.13
C PRO A 39 -0.61 13.57 0.37
N THR A 40 -0.47 13.94 -0.91
CA THR A 40 -1.62 14.32 -1.75
C THR A 40 -2.38 13.11 -2.31
N TRP A 41 -1.75 11.93 -2.33
CA TRP A 41 -2.34 10.69 -2.86
C TRP A 41 -2.91 9.79 -1.77
N SER A 42 -2.16 9.60 -0.67
CA SER A 42 -2.61 8.80 0.47
C SER A 42 -2.03 9.29 1.80
N ASP A 43 -2.89 9.40 2.82
CA ASP A 43 -2.52 9.73 4.19
C ASP A 43 -1.88 8.51 4.89
N ALA A 44 -1.87 7.33 4.26
CA ALA A 44 -1.24 6.09 4.73
C ALA A 44 -1.67 5.61 6.15
N LYS A 45 -2.81 6.10 6.66
CA LYS A 45 -3.31 5.79 8.01
C LYS A 45 -4.14 4.53 8.11
N LEU A 46 -4.71 4.04 7.01
CA LEU A 46 -5.51 2.83 7.06
C LEU A 46 -4.60 1.61 6.89
N ARG A 47 -4.51 0.78 7.91
CA ARG A 47 -3.74 -0.46 7.89
C ARG A 47 -4.68 -1.66 7.89
N GLY A 48 -4.67 -2.41 6.79
CA GLY A 48 -5.38 -3.68 6.67
C GLY A 48 -4.45 -4.87 6.88
N GLU A 49 -4.88 -5.83 7.70
CA GLU A 49 -4.23 -7.13 7.87
C GLU A 49 -5.08 -8.20 7.16
N PHE A 50 -4.44 -9.10 6.40
CA PHE A 50 -5.15 -10.10 5.61
C PHE A 50 -4.37 -11.41 5.48
N ASN A 51 -5.06 -12.49 5.12
CA ASN A 51 -4.42 -13.78 4.80
C ASN A 51 -3.83 -13.75 3.39
N THR A 52 -2.51 -13.91 3.25
CA THR A 52 -1.80 -13.84 1.97
C THR A 52 -2.16 -14.96 0.99
N LEU A 53 -2.68 -16.09 1.47
CA LEU A 53 -3.11 -17.19 0.60
C LEU A 53 -4.21 -16.78 -0.39
N GLN A 54 -4.98 -15.73 -0.09
CA GLN A 54 -6.04 -15.26 -0.99
C GLN A 54 -5.51 -14.58 -2.27
N ILE A 55 -4.24 -14.20 -2.30
CA ILE A 55 -3.61 -13.48 -3.43
C ILE A 55 -2.37 -14.18 -3.99
N MET A 56 -2.03 -15.37 -3.50
CA MET A 56 -0.76 -16.03 -3.80
C MET A 56 -0.54 -16.27 -5.30
N ASP A 57 -1.62 -16.55 -6.04
CA ASP A 57 -1.59 -16.78 -7.49
C ASP A 57 -1.69 -15.50 -8.33
N ASN A 58 -1.92 -14.34 -7.70
CA ASN A 58 -2.15 -13.06 -8.38
C ASN A 58 -1.41 -11.91 -7.69
N ILE A 59 -0.12 -12.10 -7.47
CA ILE A 59 0.79 -11.11 -6.88
C ILE A 59 2.02 -10.93 -7.78
N TYR A 60 2.49 -9.70 -7.91
CA TYR A 60 3.64 -9.37 -8.76
C TYR A 60 4.43 -8.18 -8.21
N VAL A 61 5.66 -8.03 -8.70
CA VAL A 61 6.49 -6.85 -8.46
C VAL A 61 5.95 -5.71 -9.32
N PRO A 62 5.54 -4.57 -8.74
CA PRO A 62 5.04 -3.45 -9.53
C PRO A 62 6.13 -2.84 -10.40
N LYS A 63 5.74 -2.16 -11.46
CA LYS A 63 6.63 -1.28 -12.23
C LYS A 63 6.78 0.08 -11.56
N ALA A 64 7.81 0.83 -11.94
CA ALA A 64 7.99 2.22 -11.57
C ALA A 64 6.78 3.08 -12.00
N VAL A 65 6.74 4.33 -11.54
CA VAL A 65 5.65 5.28 -11.87
C VAL A 65 4.28 4.77 -11.40
N GLY A 66 4.22 4.13 -10.23
CA GLY A 66 2.98 3.56 -9.73
C GLY A 66 2.42 2.45 -10.64
N ASP A 67 3.30 1.57 -11.11
CA ASP A 67 2.99 0.41 -11.97
C ASP A 67 2.63 0.73 -13.43
N THR A 68 3.07 1.88 -13.94
CA THR A 68 2.81 2.31 -15.34
C THR A 68 4.06 2.47 -16.19
N GLY A 69 5.25 2.44 -15.58
CA GLY A 69 6.54 2.54 -16.28
C GLY A 69 7.00 1.25 -16.95
N ASP A 70 8.23 1.25 -17.44
CA ASP A 70 8.83 0.10 -18.15
C ASP A 70 9.67 -0.82 -17.25
N LEU A 71 10.24 -0.27 -16.17
CA LEU A 71 11.12 -0.99 -15.26
C LEU A 71 10.36 -1.50 -14.03
N LEU A 72 10.73 -2.68 -13.56
CA LEU A 72 10.26 -3.21 -12.28
C LEU A 72 10.83 -2.40 -11.11
N GLU A 73 10.03 -2.20 -10.08
CA GLU A 73 10.37 -1.52 -8.83
C GLU A 73 10.13 -2.45 -7.64
N PRO A 74 10.97 -3.50 -7.45
CA PRO A 74 10.86 -4.39 -6.28
C PRO A 74 11.15 -3.66 -4.97
N ILE A 75 11.95 -2.59 -5.03
CA ILE A 75 12.34 -1.74 -3.92
C ILE A 75 12.02 -0.30 -4.31
N THR A 76 11.29 0.41 -3.44
CA THR A 76 10.87 1.80 -3.66
C THR A 76 12.06 2.72 -3.85
N SER A 77 12.08 3.48 -4.94
CA SER A 77 13.14 4.44 -5.25
C SER A 77 12.69 5.56 -6.19
N TYR A 78 11.56 5.41 -6.88
CA TYR A 78 11.14 6.26 -7.97
C TYR A 78 10.68 7.66 -7.54
N TYR A 79 10.17 7.83 -6.32
CA TYR A 79 9.70 9.13 -5.81
C TYR A 79 10.50 9.63 -4.59
N PRO A 80 11.81 9.95 -4.75
CA PRO A 80 12.68 10.34 -3.63
C PRO A 80 12.23 11.61 -2.89
N GLN A 81 11.39 12.45 -3.52
CA GLN A 81 10.81 13.63 -2.89
C GLN A 81 9.79 13.31 -1.79
N TYR A 82 9.25 12.09 -1.74
CA TYR A 82 8.24 11.67 -0.75
C TYR A 82 8.82 10.80 0.36
N GLY A 83 10.10 10.43 0.28
CA GLY A 83 10.71 9.57 1.29
C GLY A 83 12.03 8.96 0.86
N LYS A 84 12.75 8.39 1.84
CA LYS A 84 14.01 7.67 1.61
C LYS A 84 13.85 6.45 0.71
N GLY A 85 12.66 5.85 0.65
CA GLY A 85 12.44 4.61 -0.08
C GLY A 85 13.18 3.44 0.54
N GLY A 86 13.61 2.49 -0.29
CA GLY A 86 14.33 1.30 0.15
C GLY A 86 13.44 0.19 0.69
N TYR A 87 12.12 0.26 0.45
CA TYR A 87 11.15 -0.69 0.97
C TYR A 87 10.65 -1.66 -0.09
N SER A 88 10.60 -2.95 0.26
CA SER A 88 10.05 -3.97 -0.62
C SER A 88 8.53 -3.90 -0.68
N GLN A 89 7.99 -3.87 -1.89
CA GLN A 89 6.55 -3.83 -2.13
C GLN A 89 6.14 -4.83 -3.20
N LEU A 90 4.93 -5.36 -3.05
CA LEU A 90 4.25 -6.13 -4.09
C LEU A 90 2.92 -5.48 -4.42
N LYS A 91 2.33 -5.87 -5.55
CA LYS A 91 1.00 -5.44 -5.96
C LYS A 91 0.16 -6.65 -6.34
N THR A 92 -1.13 -6.55 -6.07
CA THR A 92 -2.15 -7.48 -6.55
C THR A 92 -3.26 -6.69 -7.22
N ASN A 93 -3.90 -7.28 -8.23
CA ASN A 93 -5.13 -6.74 -8.82
C ASN A 93 -6.39 -7.43 -8.25
N SER A 94 -6.21 -8.45 -7.41
CA SER A 94 -7.31 -9.13 -6.71
C SER A 94 -7.94 -8.23 -5.65
N VAL A 95 -9.24 -8.42 -5.41
CA VAL A 95 -9.88 -7.91 -4.19
C VAL A 95 -9.25 -8.61 -3.00
N THR A 96 -8.85 -7.83 -2.00
CA THR A 96 -8.27 -8.34 -0.76
C THR A 96 -9.24 -8.09 0.39
N LYS A 97 -9.64 -9.15 1.08
CA LYS A 97 -10.45 -9.12 2.30
C LYS A 97 -9.56 -9.06 3.53
N PHE A 98 -9.87 -8.12 4.41
CA PHE A 98 -9.14 -7.88 5.63
C PHE A 98 -9.72 -8.71 6.79
N ASN A 99 -8.82 -9.32 7.56
CA ASN A 99 -9.13 -9.87 8.87
C ASN A 99 -9.29 -8.75 9.90
N LYS A 100 -8.54 -7.66 9.71
CA LYS A 100 -8.53 -6.49 10.60
C LYS A 100 -8.23 -5.22 9.81
N VAL A 101 -8.87 -4.13 10.19
CA VAL A 101 -8.58 -2.78 9.68
C VAL A 101 -8.39 -1.85 10.88
N ASP A 102 -7.24 -1.19 10.96
CA ASP A 102 -6.91 -0.22 12.00
C ASP A 102 -6.61 1.15 11.37
N MET A 103 -6.92 2.21 12.10
CA MET A 103 -6.36 3.54 11.85
C MET A 103 -5.06 3.68 12.66
N ILE A 104 -3.93 3.86 11.98
CA ILE A 104 -2.62 4.10 12.60
C ILE A 104 -2.33 5.60 12.71
N GLY A 105 -1.43 5.98 13.62
CA GLY A 105 -1.14 7.38 13.92
C GLY A 105 -0.30 8.10 12.87
N ASP A 106 -0.21 9.43 13.01
CA ASP A 106 0.85 10.31 12.49
C ASP A 106 1.67 10.90 13.64
#